data_AF-A0A940Z413-F1
#
_entry.id   AF-A0A940Z413-F1
#
_cell.length_a   1.000
_cell.length_b   1.000
_cell.length_c   1.000
_cell.angle_alpha   90.00
_cell.angle_beta   90.00
_cell.angle_gamma   90.00
#
_symmetry.space_group_name_H-M   'P 1'
#
loop_
_entity.id
_entity.type
_entity.pdbx_description
1 polymer ?
#
loop_
_entity_poly.entity_id
_entity_poly.type
_entity_poly.pdbx_seq_one_letter_code
_entity_poly.pdbx_strand_id
1 'polypeptide(L)'
;MTLKNRDAILDLRGDEWQMDARVLKWRGMAILVGFDTLYRLDRLSGRYRDITQERTGLRTVHNLSEEQGLDLWMIARRYAHWIPWVDAVYGSATYMPMVGGASYTVSVSSTGLLSRPSNDIARKAIGEWR
;
A
#
# COMPACT_ATOMS: atom_id res chain seq x y z
N MET A 1 6.37 -6.22 -20.30
CA MET A 1 5.81 -6.90 -19.11
C MET A 1 4.46 -6.26 -18.81
N THR A 2 3.39 -6.90 -19.27
CA THR A 2 2.03 -6.35 -19.24
C THR A 2 1.45 -6.56 -17.84
N LEU A 3 1.33 -5.50 -17.05
CA LEU A 3 0.57 -5.55 -15.80
C LEU A 3 -0.88 -5.88 -16.17
N LYS A 4 -1.31 -7.09 -15.82
CA LYS A 4 -2.68 -7.57 -15.99
C LYS A 4 -3.56 -6.64 -15.16
N ASN A 5 -4.34 -5.79 -15.81
CA ASN A 5 -5.26 -4.90 -15.11
C ASN A 5 -6.30 -5.80 -14.42
N ARG A 6 -6.31 -5.82 -13.09
CA ARG A 6 -7.27 -6.56 -12.29
C ARG A 6 -8.22 -5.56 -11.66
N ASP A 7 -9.46 -5.58 -12.11
CA ASP A 7 -10.54 -4.85 -11.48
C ASP A 7 -11.17 -5.77 -10.43
N ALA A 8 -11.30 -5.27 -9.20
CA ALA A 8 -11.95 -5.96 -8.10
C ALA A 8 -12.85 -4.98 -7.35
N ILE A 9 -14.07 -5.42 -7.02
CA ILE A 9 -14.99 -4.67 -6.17
C ILE A 9 -14.92 -5.28 -4.78
N LEU A 10 -14.58 -4.46 -3.79
CA LEU A 10 -14.39 -4.87 -2.39
C LEU A 10 -15.22 -3.96 -1.50
N ASP A 11 -16.04 -4.54 -0.64
CA ASP A 11 -16.78 -3.78 0.36
C ASP A 11 -15.84 -3.37 1.49
N LEU A 12 -15.88 -2.10 1.90
CA LEU A 12 -15.09 -1.56 3.00
C LEU A 12 -16.00 -0.80 3.95
N ARG A 13 -15.69 -0.86 5.25
CA ARG A 13 -16.39 -0.10 6.29
C ARG A 13 -15.42 0.79 7.04
N GLY A 14 -15.80 2.06 7.22
CA GLY A 14 -14.99 3.06 7.89
C GLY A 14 -15.30 4.46 7.37
N ASP A 15 -14.66 5.45 7.97
CA ASP A 15 -14.63 6.83 7.48
C ASP A 15 -13.53 7.03 6.44
N GLU A 16 -12.50 6.17 6.47
CA GLU A 16 -11.31 6.23 5.64
C GLU A 16 -10.99 4.84 5.10
N TRP A 17 -10.38 4.80 3.92
CA TRP A 17 -9.72 3.60 3.44
C TRP A 17 -8.20 3.75 3.65
N GLN A 18 -7.53 2.63 3.93
CA GLN A 18 -6.10 2.54 4.08
C GLN A 18 -5.57 1.41 3.19
N MET A 19 -4.55 1.70 2.39
CA MET A 19 -3.83 0.71 1.62
C MET A 19 -2.40 0.61 2.12
N ASP A 20 -1.99 -0.62 2.44
CA ASP A 20 -0.66 -0.95 2.91
C ASP A 20 0.12 -1.66 1.80
N ALA A 21 1.41 -1.35 1.72
CA ALA A 21 2.37 -2.01 0.86
C ALA A 21 3.67 -2.26 1.61
N ARG A 22 4.44 -3.23 1.12
CA ARG A 22 5.80 -3.49 1.54
C ARG A 22 6.76 -3.11 0.43
N VAL A 23 7.81 -2.41 0.82
CA VAL A 23 8.88 -1.98 -0.07
C VAL A 23 10.16 -2.71 0.31
N LEU A 24 10.83 -3.26 -0.70
CA LEU A 24 12.15 -3.84 -0.56
C LEU A 24 13.12 -3.10 -1.48
N LYS A 25 14.07 -2.40 -0.86
CA LYS A 25 15.06 -1.59 -1.56
C LYS A 25 16.41 -2.31 -1.58
N TRP A 26 17.02 -2.37 -2.75
CA TRP A 26 18.36 -2.92 -2.94
C TRP A 26 19.44 -1.83 -2.79
N ARG A 27 20.66 -2.19 -2.39
CA ARG A 27 21.83 -1.30 -2.30
C ARG A 27 22.52 -1.14 -3.65
N GLY A 28 23.20 0.00 -3.80
CA GLY A 28 23.63 0.62 -5.06
C GLY A 28 24.27 -0.27 -6.14
N MET A 29 24.93 -1.38 -5.82
CA MET A 29 25.48 -2.25 -6.87
C MET A 29 24.42 -3.11 -7.55
N ALA A 30 23.34 -3.51 -6.87
CA ALA A 30 22.26 -4.31 -7.46
C ALA A 30 21.37 -3.48 -8.42
N ILE A 31 21.18 -2.19 -8.11
CA ILE A 31 20.47 -1.25 -8.99
C ILE A 31 21.21 -1.10 -10.33
N LEU A 32 22.55 -1.09 -10.30
CA LEU A 32 23.39 -1.01 -11.51
C LEU A 32 23.30 -2.26 -12.41
N VAL A 33 22.86 -3.42 -11.87
CA VAL A 33 22.66 -4.65 -12.65
C VAL A 33 21.19 -4.87 -13.05
N GLY A 34 20.32 -3.86 -12.84
CA GLY A 34 18.92 -3.90 -13.29
C GLY A 34 17.91 -4.45 -12.27
N PHE A 35 18.26 -4.53 -10.98
CA PHE A 35 17.29 -4.86 -9.93
C PHE A 35 16.50 -3.61 -9.52
N ASP A 36 15.23 -3.54 -9.93
CA ASP A 36 14.29 -2.52 -9.48
C ASP A 36 13.84 -2.73 -8.03
N THR A 37 13.45 -1.63 -7.36
CA THR A 37 12.80 -1.69 -6.05
C THR A 37 11.54 -2.55 -6.16
N LEU A 38 11.42 -3.55 -5.29
CA LEU A 38 10.27 -4.43 -5.30
C LEU A 38 9.16 -3.87 -4.41
N TYR A 39 7.96 -3.82 -4.98
CA TYR A 39 6.76 -3.34 -4.31
C TYR A 39 5.70 -4.42 -4.31
N ARG A 40 5.05 -4.60 -3.16
CA ARG A 40 3.94 -5.53 -3.00
C ARG A 40 2.83 -4.87 -2.20
N LEU A 41 1.63 -4.82 -2.78
CA LEU A 41 0.43 -4.46 -2.03
C LEU A 41 0.16 -5.57 -1.00
N ASP A 42 -0.07 -5.18 0.25
CA ASP A 42 -0.26 -6.09 1.37
C ASP A 42 -1.76 -6.22 1.67
N ARG A 43 -2.42 -5.11 1.97
CA ARG A 43 -3.85 -5.13 2.31
C ARG A 43 -4.53 -3.81 2.02
N LEU A 44 -5.85 -3.89 1.87
CA LEU A 44 -6.79 -2.78 1.86
C LEU A 44 -7.72 -2.91 3.06
N SER A 45 -7.83 -1.87 3.87
CA SER A 45 -8.70 -1.89 5.06
C SER A 45 -9.48 -0.60 5.20
N GLY A 46 -10.66 -0.71 5.81
CA GLY A 46 -11.40 0.46 6.27
C GLY A 46 -11.00 0.83 7.69
N ARG A 47 -11.03 2.11 8.01
CA ARG A 47 -10.67 2.68 9.31
C ARG A 47 -11.70 3.72 9.74
N TYR A 48 -12.03 3.73 11.01
CA TYR A 48 -12.86 4.74 11.65
C TYR A 48 -11.98 5.83 12.28
N ARG A 49 -12.44 7.08 12.21
CA ARG A 49 -11.75 8.20 12.87
C ARG A 49 -12.02 8.22 14.37
N ASP A 50 -13.23 7.86 14.78
CA ASP A 50 -13.58 7.73 16.19
C ASP A 50 -12.93 6.50 16.82
N ILE A 51 -12.25 6.69 17.95
CA ILE A 51 -11.50 5.61 18.61
C ILE A 51 -12.41 4.51 19.19
N THR A 52 -13.63 4.86 19.60
CA THR A 52 -14.60 3.91 20.15
C THR A 52 -15.14 3.04 19.03
N GLN A 53 -15.45 3.65 17.87
CA GLN A 53 -15.84 2.95 16.66
C GLN A 53 -14.72 2.09 16.10
N GLU A 54 -13.47 2.56 16.09
CA GLU A 54 -12.34 1.75 15.63
C GLU A 54 -12.11 0.50 16.49
N ARG A 55 -12.46 0.56 17.79
CA ARG A 55 -12.35 -0.57 18.72
C ARG A 55 -13.50 -1.55 18.64
N THR A 56 -14.72 -1.06 18.43
CA THR A 56 -15.95 -1.86 18.58
C THR A 56 -16.68 -2.11 17.27
N GLY A 57 -16.40 -1.31 16.24
CA GLY A 57 -17.00 -1.37 14.93
C GLY A 57 -16.55 -2.57 14.10
N LEU A 58 -17.32 -2.88 13.07
CA LEU A 58 -17.01 -3.97 12.14
C LEU A 58 -15.82 -3.61 11.27
N ARG A 59 -14.67 -4.19 11.57
CA ARG A 59 -13.46 -4.01 10.79
C ARG A 59 -13.53 -4.78 9.48
N THR A 60 -13.17 -4.11 8.38
CA THR A 60 -13.10 -4.75 7.05
C THR A 60 -11.67 -4.68 6.53
N VAL A 61 -11.11 -5.84 6.20
CA VAL A 61 -9.72 -5.99 5.71
C VAL A 61 -9.69 -7.01 4.59
N HIS A 62 -9.11 -6.63 3.46
CA HIS A 62 -8.91 -7.47 2.29
C HIS A 62 -7.40 -7.63 2.04
N ASN A 63 -6.96 -8.87 1.85
CA ASN A 63 -5.59 -9.15 1.46
C ASN A 63 -5.43 -8.85 -0.04
N LEU A 64 -4.46 -8.01 -0.38
CA LEU A 64 -4.12 -7.67 -1.78
C LEU A 64 -2.90 -8.43 -2.29
N SER A 65 -2.16 -9.09 -1.38
CA SER A 65 -1.01 -9.90 -1.77
C SER A 65 -1.49 -11.24 -2.33
N GLU A 66 -1.08 -11.57 -3.55
CA GLU A 66 -1.13 -12.96 -4.02
C GLU A 66 -0.05 -13.75 -3.27
N GLU A 67 -0.40 -14.90 -2.69
CA GLU A 67 0.56 -15.86 -2.10
C GLU A 67 1.52 -16.48 -3.14
N GLN A 68 1.46 -16.05 -4.39
CA GLN A 68 2.19 -16.64 -5.50
C GLN A 68 3.51 -15.92 -5.74
N GLY A 69 4.55 -16.40 -5.05
CA GLY A 69 5.93 -16.07 -5.34
C GLY A 69 6.87 -16.56 -4.24
N LEU A 70 8.12 -16.86 -4.62
CA LEU A 70 9.22 -16.98 -3.66
C LEU A 70 9.09 -15.85 -2.64
N ASP A 71 9.07 -16.15 -1.34
CA ASP A 71 8.99 -15.11 -0.30
C ASP A 71 10.35 -14.39 -0.23
N LEU A 72 10.61 -13.57 -1.25
CA LEU A 72 11.81 -12.76 -1.39
C LEU A 72 11.97 -11.83 -0.19
N TRP A 73 10.88 -11.52 0.53
CA TRP A 73 10.90 -10.74 1.76
C TRP A 73 11.35 -11.58 2.96
N MET A 74 10.97 -12.86 3.05
CA MET A 74 11.54 -13.80 4.01
C MET A 74 13.00 -14.08 3.69
N ILE A 75 13.36 -14.31 2.42
CA ILE A 75 14.75 -14.55 2.00
C ILE A 75 15.59 -13.30 2.31
N ALA A 76 15.15 -12.12 1.91
CA ALA A 76 15.86 -10.88 2.21
C ALA A 76 16.00 -10.64 3.72
N ARG A 77 14.97 -10.92 4.54
CA ARG A 77 15.09 -10.79 6.01
C ARG A 77 16.02 -11.84 6.61
N ARG A 78 15.92 -13.09 6.18
CA ARG A 78 16.71 -14.22 6.69
C ARG A 78 18.18 -14.12 6.31
N TYR A 79 18.47 -13.56 5.14
CA TYR A 79 19.81 -13.42 4.60
C TYR A 79 20.30 -11.97 4.56
N ALA A 80 19.58 -11.00 5.14
CA ALA A 80 19.99 -9.58 5.20
C ALA A 80 21.41 -9.41 5.75
N HIS A 81 21.80 -10.28 6.69
CA HIS A 81 23.12 -10.26 7.32
C HIS A 81 24.23 -10.84 6.42
N TRP A 82 23.87 -11.62 5.40
CA TRP A 82 24.79 -12.29 4.46
C TRP A 82 24.74 -11.68 3.05
N ILE A 83 23.70 -10.93 2.71
CA ILE A 83 23.50 -10.27 1.43
C ILE A 83 23.75 -8.76 1.63
N PRO A 84 24.95 -8.24 1.32
CA PRO A 84 25.30 -6.84 1.50
C PRO A 84 24.52 -5.88 0.57
N TRP A 85 23.57 -6.40 -0.21
CA TRP A 85 22.80 -5.67 -1.21
C TRP A 85 21.35 -5.36 -0.81
N VAL A 86 20.88 -5.70 0.39
CA VAL A 86 19.58 -5.24 0.89
C VAL A 86 19.78 -3.94 1.66
N ASP A 87 19.15 -2.85 1.22
CA ASP A 87 19.33 -1.52 1.84
C ASP A 87 18.34 -1.33 2.99
N ALA A 88 17.06 -1.56 2.69
CA ALA A 88 15.97 -1.39 3.65
C ALA A 88 14.75 -2.24 3.27
N VAL A 89 14.05 -2.71 4.28
CA VAL A 89 12.70 -3.27 4.18
C VAL A 89 11.79 -2.43 5.06
N TYR A 90 10.78 -1.80 4.48
CA TYR A 90 9.86 -0.95 5.22
C TYR A 90 8.42 -1.07 4.71
N GLY A 91 7.49 -0.76 5.59
CA GLY A 91 6.07 -0.64 5.25
C GLY A 91 5.76 0.76 4.75
N SER A 92 4.87 0.86 3.77
CA SER A 92 4.29 2.11 3.35
C SER A 92 2.77 1.99 3.39
N ALA A 93 2.11 3.00 3.94
CA ALA A 93 0.67 3.05 4.05
C ALA A 93 0.19 4.40 3.52
N THR A 94 -0.91 4.40 2.78
CA THR A 94 -1.63 5.61 2.40
C THR A 94 -3.09 5.44 2.76
N TYR A 95 -3.71 6.52 3.21
CA TYR A 95 -5.11 6.53 3.61
C TYR A 95 -5.77 7.82 3.14
N MET A 96 -7.04 7.74 2.79
CA MET A 96 -7.85 8.87 2.34
C MET A 96 -9.30 8.73 2.82
N PRO A 97 -10.05 9.84 2.87
CA PRO A 97 -11.48 9.83 3.20
C PRO A 97 -12.28 8.90 2.28
N MET A 98 -13.23 8.18 2.86
CA MET A 98 -14.19 7.35 2.14
C MET A 98 -15.49 8.12 1.95
N VAL A 99 -15.55 8.93 0.89
CA VAL A 99 -16.71 9.75 0.55
C VAL A 99 -17.39 9.18 -0.70
N GLY A 100 -18.72 9.14 -0.71
CA GLY A 100 -19.50 8.64 -1.84
C GLY A 100 -19.13 9.33 -3.15
N GLY A 101 -18.74 8.53 -4.16
CA GLY A 101 -18.33 9.03 -5.47
C GLY A 101 -16.91 9.58 -5.54
N ALA A 102 -16.14 9.58 -4.46
CA ALA A 102 -14.72 9.97 -4.51
C ALA A 102 -13.89 8.93 -5.28
N SER A 103 -12.93 9.40 -6.07
CA SER A 103 -11.99 8.53 -6.79
C SER A 103 -10.56 8.95 -6.50
N TYR A 104 -9.68 7.97 -6.27
CA TYR A 104 -8.29 8.18 -5.92
C TYR A 104 -7.36 7.35 -6.82
N THR A 105 -6.24 7.93 -7.20
CA THR A 105 -5.17 7.23 -7.91
C THR A 105 -4.04 6.99 -6.92
N VAL A 106 -3.68 5.73 -6.71
CA VAL A 106 -2.53 5.37 -5.89
C VAL A 106 -1.38 4.94 -6.78
N SER A 107 -0.23 5.56 -6.56
CA SER A 107 1.00 5.28 -7.29
C SER A 107 2.11 4.92 -6.32
N VAL A 108 3.09 4.19 -6.84
CA VAL A 108 4.30 3.84 -6.11
C VAL A 108 5.39 4.87 -6.43
N SER A 109 6.11 5.33 -5.40
CA SER A 109 7.25 6.25 -5.52
C SER A 109 8.48 5.70 -4.79
N SER A 110 9.62 6.37 -4.96
CA SER A 110 10.88 6.03 -4.29
C SER A 110 10.79 6.05 -2.76
N THR A 111 9.83 6.80 -2.20
CA THR A 111 9.60 6.94 -0.75
C THR A 111 8.40 6.15 -0.23
N GLY A 112 7.64 5.47 -1.10
CA GLY A 112 6.46 4.69 -0.72
C GLY A 112 5.21 4.97 -1.58
N LEU A 113 4.05 4.60 -1.06
CA LEU A 113 2.75 4.83 -1.67
C LEU A 113 2.37 6.31 -1.64
N LEU A 114 1.79 6.78 -2.74
CA LEU A 114 1.30 8.12 -2.89
C LEU A 114 -0.11 8.10 -3.47
N SER A 115 -1.07 8.57 -2.70
CA SER A 115 -2.47 8.69 -3.13
C SER A 115 -2.79 10.13 -3.55
N ARG A 116 -3.51 10.28 -4.66
CA ARG A 116 -3.95 11.58 -5.19
C ARG A 116 -5.44 11.54 -5.54
N PRO A 117 -6.19 12.64 -5.34
CA PRO A 117 -7.57 12.74 -5.78
C PRO A 117 -7.64 12.73 -7.31
N SER A 118 -8.54 11.92 -7.85
CA SER A 118 -8.77 11.78 -9.30
C SER A 118 -10.02 12.53 -9.77
N ASN A 119 -10.84 13.03 -8.85
CA ASN A 119 -12.02 13.83 -9.15
C ASN A 119 -12.25 14.95 -8.11
N ASP A 120 -13.19 15.85 -8.42
CA ASP A 120 -13.47 17.02 -7.57
C ASP A 120 -14.09 16.65 -6.23
N ILE A 121 -14.87 15.56 -6.17
CA ILE A 121 -15.41 15.02 -4.91
C ILE A 121 -14.26 14.63 -3.98
N ALA A 122 -13.29 13.86 -4.47
CA ALA A 122 -12.11 13.46 -3.70
C ALA A 122 -11.26 14.67 -3.30
N ARG A 123 -11.09 15.66 -4.20
CA ARG A 123 -10.32 16.87 -3.91
C ARG A 123 -10.95 17.68 -2.79
N LYS A 124 -12.28 17.84 -2.82
CA LYS A 124 -13.04 18.51 -1.77
C LYS A 124 -12.98 17.72 -0.46
N ALA A 125 -13.17 16.40 -0.51
CA ALA A 125 -13.09 15.53 0.66
C ALA A 125 -11.73 15.63 1.36
N ILE A 126 -10.62 15.69 0.61
CA ILE A 126 -9.28 15.91 1.17
C ILE A 126 -9.17 17.31 1.79
N GLY A 127 -9.73 18.34 1.17
CA GLY A 127 -9.68 19.72 1.70
C GLY A 127 -10.47 19.91 3.00
N GLU A 128 -11.54 19.15 3.18
CA GLU A 128 -12.37 19.15 4.40
C GLU A 128 -11.86 18.19 5.47
N TRP A 129 -10.83 17.41 5.15
CA TRP A 129 -10.25 16.41 6.04
C TRP A 129 -9.39 17.09 7.12
N ARG A 130 -9.68 16.79 8.39
CA ARG A 130 -9.02 17.34 9.56
C ARG A 130 -8.75 16.23 10.57
#